data_AF-A0A1Q6E6R0-F1
#
_entry.id   AF-A0A1Q6E6R0-F1
#
_cell.length_a   1.000
_cell.length_b   1.000
_cell.length_c   1.000
_cell.angle_alpha   90.00
_cell.angle_beta   90.00
_cell.angle_gamma   90.00
#
_symmetry.space_group_name_H-M   'P 1'
#
loop_
_entity.id
_entity.type
_entity.pdbx_description
1 polymer ?
#
loop_
_entity_poly.entity_id
_entity_poly.type
_entity_poly.pdbx_seq_one_letter_code
_entity_poly.pdbx_strand_id
1 'polypeptide(L)'
;MRYLEAEYNFAVSSAQMAASWAEVSQDGDRYDLQYRTAGDDHVREEHRPLNGVTLPPSNDFWRYYYPPNGWNCRCTAVQVLKGKYPTSDDKQAIQAGDRMTDTPKKRIFRFNPGIDGQLFPPKHPYYKLSREAAGQVKKAVKALQETAPEPDTDTGVDLVRLRRRRKEIKEEAKRLTEQQFFNAQFGKPMIITKTGIKEWLNQPHKHIEAKNEMLLEIGEVVQNAEYLGTGPDKHRAYITAHFFEIELEGEKSWIIAREFPDGKCQIHSISDSKKVLEALHEKTARK
;
A
#
# COMPACT_ATOMS: atom_id res chain seq x y z
N MET A 1 16.02 -36.76 8.80
CA MET A 1 16.07 -35.38 8.28
C MET A 1 16.19 -34.45 9.47
N ARG A 2 17.25 -33.64 9.55
CA ARG A 2 17.37 -32.63 10.61
C ARG A 2 16.44 -31.48 10.26
N TYR A 3 15.48 -31.17 11.13
CA TYR A 3 14.42 -30.19 10.88
C TYR A 3 14.96 -28.82 10.42
N LEU A 4 16.05 -28.37 11.05
CA LEU A 4 16.73 -27.11 10.71
C LEU A 4 17.36 -27.09 9.31
N GLU A 5 17.84 -28.23 8.82
CA GLU A 5 18.47 -28.31 7.49
C GLU A 5 17.41 -28.19 6.38
N ALA A 6 16.27 -28.85 6.55
CA ALA A 6 15.15 -28.73 5.62
C ALA A 6 14.59 -27.31 5.57
N GLU A 7 14.54 -26.62 6.71
CA GLU A 7 14.13 -25.22 6.78
C GLU A 7 15.16 -24.27 6.16
N TYR A 8 16.46 -24.49 6.42
CA TYR A 8 17.54 -23.74 5.77
C TYR A 8 17.46 -23.86 4.25
N ASN A 9 17.37 -25.10 3.74
CA ASN A 9 17.27 -25.36 2.30
C ASN A 9 16.04 -24.70 1.67
N PHE A 10 14.91 -24.71 2.38
CA PHE A 10 13.69 -24.04 1.94
C PHE A 10 13.87 -22.53 1.88
N ALA A 11 14.44 -21.90 2.92
CA ALA A 11 14.68 -20.47 2.94
C ALA A 11 15.62 -20.03 1.80
N VAL A 12 16.70 -20.78 1.55
CA VAL A 12 17.62 -20.53 0.43
C VAL A 12 16.90 -20.66 -0.91
N SER A 13 16.12 -21.73 -1.10
CA SER A 13 15.38 -21.96 -2.35
C SER A 13 14.34 -20.88 -2.59
N SER A 14 13.56 -20.49 -1.57
CA SER A 14 12.59 -19.40 -1.67
C SER A 14 13.25 -18.07 -2.04
N ALA A 15 14.41 -17.75 -1.47
CA ALA A 15 15.15 -16.53 -1.79
C ALA A 15 15.62 -16.52 -3.26
N GLN A 16 16.14 -17.65 -3.75
CA GLN A 16 16.55 -17.80 -5.15
C GLN A 16 15.35 -17.67 -6.10
N MET A 17 14.22 -18.31 -5.78
CA MET A 17 13.01 -18.23 -6.60
C MET A 17 12.39 -16.82 -6.58
N ALA A 18 12.46 -16.10 -5.45
CA ALA A 18 12.05 -14.70 -5.36
C ALA A 18 12.91 -13.79 -6.24
N ALA A 19 14.23 -13.97 -6.24
CA ALA A 19 15.14 -13.25 -7.13
C ALA A 19 14.80 -13.51 -8.61
N SER A 20 14.59 -14.78 -8.98
CA SER A 20 14.16 -15.15 -10.33
C SER A 20 12.82 -14.52 -10.70
N TRP A 21 11.87 -14.44 -9.77
CA TRP A 21 10.58 -13.80 -10.03
C TRP A 21 10.70 -12.30 -10.29
N ALA A 22 11.68 -11.62 -9.67
CA ALA A 22 11.92 -10.20 -9.91
C ALA A 22 12.32 -9.94 -11.38
N GLU A 23 13.18 -10.80 -11.94
CA GLU A 23 13.55 -10.78 -13.36
C GLU A 23 12.32 -11.08 -14.24
N VAL A 24 11.57 -12.14 -13.92
CA VAL A 24 10.33 -12.52 -14.64
C VAL A 24 9.32 -11.36 -14.66
N SER A 25 9.18 -10.65 -13.56
CA SER A 25 8.20 -9.56 -13.41
C SER A 25 8.57 -8.33 -14.23
N GLN A 26 9.86 -8.08 -14.46
CA GLN A 26 10.33 -6.98 -15.31
C GLN A 26 10.00 -7.23 -16.78
N ASP A 27 10.13 -8.48 -17.24
CA ASP A 27 9.77 -8.86 -18.62
C ASP A 27 8.26 -9.00 -18.83
N GLY A 28 7.51 -9.27 -17.76
CA GLY A 28 6.08 -9.57 -17.82
C GLY A 28 5.78 -10.74 -18.76
N ASP A 29 4.69 -10.64 -19.52
CA ASP A 29 4.26 -11.68 -20.46
C ASP A 29 5.02 -11.65 -21.81
N ARG A 30 6.19 -11.03 -21.88
CA ARG A 30 7.04 -11.10 -23.09
C ARG A 30 7.53 -12.53 -23.35
N TYR A 31 7.75 -13.29 -22.27
CA TYR A 31 8.14 -14.70 -22.29
C TYR A 31 7.07 -15.54 -21.59
N ASP A 32 7.06 -16.85 -21.85
CA ASP A 32 6.34 -17.78 -21.00
C ASP A 32 7.27 -18.30 -19.90
N LEU A 33 6.69 -18.84 -18.83
CA LEU A 33 7.43 -19.50 -17.77
C LEU A 33 7.16 -21.00 -17.85
N GLN A 34 8.19 -21.82 -17.69
CA GLN A 34 8.07 -23.27 -17.71
C GLN A 34 8.51 -23.87 -16.38
N TYR A 35 7.64 -24.67 -15.77
CA TYR A 35 7.93 -25.44 -14.56
C TYR A 35 8.86 -26.60 -14.92
N ARG A 36 9.97 -26.75 -14.18
CA ARG A 36 10.94 -27.81 -14.38
C ARG A 36 11.24 -28.52 -13.08
N THR A 37 11.11 -29.84 -13.10
CA THR A 37 11.64 -30.69 -12.04
C THR A 37 13.10 -31.02 -12.35
N ALA A 38 13.86 -31.41 -11.34
CA ALA A 38 15.22 -31.91 -11.54
C ALA A 38 15.29 -33.27 -12.30
N GLY A 39 14.14 -33.92 -12.54
CA GLY A 39 14.05 -35.09 -13.43
C GLY A 39 14.59 -36.41 -12.91
N ASP A 40 15.08 -36.48 -11.66
CA ASP A 40 15.61 -37.72 -11.07
C ASP A 40 14.59 -38.44 -10.16
N ASP A 41 15.04 -39.54 -9.55
CA ASP A 41 14.23 -40.38 -8.66
C ASP A 41 13.89 -39.74 -7.31
N HIS A 42 14.53 -38.62 -6.94
CA HIS A 42 14.23 -37.87 -5.73
C HIS A 42 13.10 -36.85 -5.93
N VAL A 43 12.68 -36.60 -7.18
CA VAL A 43 11.48 -35.83 -7.46
C VAL A 43 10.27 -36.62 -6.99
N ARG A 44 9.48 -36.02 -6.10
CA ARG A 44 8.24 -36.63 -5.60
C ARG A 44 7.26 -36.85 -6.74
N GLU A 45 6.54 -37.96 -6.69
CA GLU A 45 5.61 -38.36 -7.74
C GLU A 45 4.58 -37.26 -8.04
N GLU A 46 4.06 -36.59 -7.02
CA GLU A 46 3.06 -35.55 -7.20
C GLU A 46 3.59 -34.26 -7.84
N HIS A 47 4.91 -34.07 -7.93
CA HIS A 47 5.53 -32.94 -8.64
C HIS A 47 5.78 -33.26 -10.12
N ARG A 48 5.92 -34.54 -10.50
CA ARG A 48 6.23 -34.94 -11.88
C ARG A 48 5.22 -34.43 -12.92
N PRO A 49 3.89 -34.42 -12.65
CA PRO A 49 2.91 -33.90 -13.60
C PRO A 49 3.03 -32.41 -13.90
N LEU A 50 3.72 -31.63 -13.06
CA LEU A 50 3.94 -30.21 -13.30
C LEU A 50 5.13 -29.98 -14.24
N ASN A 51 5.98 -30.98 -14.47
CA ASN A 51 7.14 -30.84 -15.35
C ASN A 51 6.70 -30.51 -16.78
N GLY A 52 7.13 -29.35 -17.30
CA GLY A 52 6.76 -28.87 -18.62
C GLY A 52 5.52 -27.99 -18.66
N VAL A 53 4.81 -27.77 -17.53
CA VAL A 53 3.74 -26.76 -17.46
C VAL A 53 4.31 -25.42 -17.90
N THR A 54 3.80 -24.91 -19.01
CA THR A 54 4.27 -23.69 -19.67
C THR A 54 3.12 -22.71 -19.79
N LEU A 55 3.19 -21.61 -19.05
CA LEU A 55 2.13 -20.61 -18.92
C LEU A 55 2.74 -19.21 -18.86
N PRO A 56 2.03 -18.15 -19.32
CA PRO A 56 2.50 -16.79 -19.15
C PRO A 56 2.66 -16.44 -17.65
N PRO A 57 3.63 -15.61 -17.25
CA PRO A 57 3.82 -15.18 -15.86
C PRO A 57 2.57 -14.60 -15.18
N SER A 58 1.69 -13.93 -15.93
CA SER A 58 0.41 -13.41 -15.43
C SER A 58 -0.62 -14.47 -15.03
N ASN A 59 -0.41 -15.74 -15.38
CA ASN A 59 -1.35 -16.80 -15.03
C ASN A 59 -1.35 -17.11 -13.53
N ASP A 60 -2.54 -17.22 -12.94
CA ASP A 60 -2.75 -17.51 -11.51
C ASP A 60 -2.09 -18.79 -11.02
N PHE A 61 -1.76 -19.75 -11.90
CA PHE A 61 -0.96 -20.92 -11.55
C PHE A 61 0.33 -20.53 -10.81
N TRP A 62 1.02 -19.48 -11.26
CA TRP A 62 2.27 -19.02 -10.65
C TRP A 62 2.07 -18.30 -9.31
N ARG A 63 0.85 -17.87 -8.99
CA ARG A 63 0.55 -17.32 -7.67
C ARG A 63 0.57 -18.40 -6.58
N TYR A 64 0.20 -19.62 -6.93
CA TYR A 64 0.00 -20.70 -5.95
C TYR A 64 0.99 -21.85 -6.09
N TYR A 65 1.53 -22.11 -7.28
CA TYR A 65 2.32 -23.30 -7.56
C TYR A 65 3.73 -22.97 -8.07
N TYR A 66 4.19 -21.75 -7.88
CA TYR A 66 5.59 -21.39 -8.12
C TYR A 66 6.51 -22.05 -7.08
N PRO A 67 7.63 -22.67 -7.46
CA PRO A 67 8.54 -23.32 -6.51
C PRO A 67 9.11 -22.37 -5.44
N PRO A 68 9.51 -22.89 -4.26
CA PRO A 68 9.51 -24.30 -3.84
C PRO A 68 8.16 -24.79 -3.28
N ASN A 69 7.64 -25.90 -3.79
CA ASN A 69 6.32 -26.44 -3.41
C ASN A 69 6.37 -27.52 -2.30
N GLY A 70 7.40 -27.50 -1.47
CA GLY A 70 7.58 -28.43 -0.37
C GLY A 70 9.00 -28.35 0.22
N TRP A 71 9.19 -28.95 1.40
CA TRP A 71 10.52 -29.09 2.01
C TRP A 71 11.48 -29.83 1.08
N ASN A 72 12.71 -29.36 0.89
CA ASN A 72 13.67 -29.94 -0.07
C ASN A 72 13.07 -30.14 -1.48
N CYS A 73 12.17 -29.25 -1.92
CA CYS A 73 11.72 -29.22 -3.30
C CYS A 73 12.90 -28.90 -4.21
N ARG A 74 13.01 -29.61 -5.33
CA ARG A 74 14.08 -29.45 -6.33
C ARG A 74 13.51 -29.08 -7.69
N CYS A 75 12.39 -28.37 -7.66
CA CYS A 75 11.72 -27.85 -8.82
C CYS A 75 12.08 -26.37 -8.98
N THR A 76 12.04 -25.90 -10.20
CA THR A 76 12.32 -24.51 -10.58
C THR A 76 11.32 -24.07 -11.64
N ALA A 77 11.38 -22.81 -12.01
CA ALA A 77 10.60 -22.23 -13.08
C ALA A 77 11.54 -21.31 -13.88
N VAL A 78 11.52 -21.44 -15.20
CA VAL A 78 12.47 -20.73 -16.07
C VAL A 78 11.72 -20.04 -17.21
N GLN A 79 12.17 -18.84 -17.59
CA GLN A 79 11.61 -18.16 -18.75
C GLN A 79 11.98 -18.90 -20.03
N VAL A 80 11.02 -19.01 -20.94
CA VAL A 80 11.16 -19.62 -22.25
C VAL A 80 10.55 -18.72 -23.30
N LEU A 81 11.13 -18.74 -24.50
CA LEU A 81 10.56 -18.04 -25.65
C LEU A 81 9.13 -18.53 -25.92
N LYS A 82 8.20 -17.60 -26.12
CA LYS A 82 6.83 -17.91 -26.52
C LYS A 82 6.83 -18.78 -27.77
N GLY A 83 6.03 -19.85 -27.75
CA GLY A 83 5.92 -20.82 -28.84
C GLY A 83 7.08 -21.84 -28.95
N LYS A 84 8.16 -21.71 -28.16
CA LYS A 84 9.22 -22.74 -28.11
C LYS A 84 8.72 -24.06 -27.49
N TYR A 85 7.78 -23.95 -26.55
CA TYR A 85 7.11 -25.09 -25.93
C TYR A 85 5.59 -24.89 -26.04
N PRO A 86 4.81 -25.98 -26.10
CA PRO A 86 3.35 -25.88 -26.10
C PRO A 86 2.85 -25.20 -24.82
N THR A 87 2.06 -24.15 -24.98
CA THR A 87 1.34 -23.54 -23.85
C THR A 87 0.38 -24.57 -23.26
N SER A 88 0.43 -24.72 -21.94
CA SER A 88 -0.39 -25.69 -21.22
C SER A 88 -1.81 -25.17 -21.01
N ASP A 89 -2.76 -26.09 -20.83
CA ASP A 89 -4.10 -25.75 -20.34
C ASP A 89 -4.02 -25.31 -18.87
N ASP A 90 -4.53 -24.12 -18.57
CA ASP A 90 -4.44 -23.50 -17.25
C ASP A 90 -5.20 -24.31 -16.20
N LYS A 91 -6.38 -24.81 -16.53
CA LYS A 91 -7.22 -25.61 -15.61
C LYS A 91 -6.55 -26.93 -15.26
N GLN A 92 -5.97 -27.61 -16.24
CA GLN A 92 -5.22 -28.85 -15.99
C GLN A 92 -3.98 -28.60 -15.13
N ALA A 93 -3.26 -27.49 -15.39
CA ALA A 93 -2.11 -27.09 -14.57
C ALA A 93 -2.53 -26.82 -13.11
N ILE A 94 -3.60 -26.06 -12.90
CA ILE A 94 -4.15 -25.81 -11.56
C ILE A 94 -4.55 -27.11 -10.88
N GLN A 95 -5.23 -28.03 -11.57
CA GLN A 95 -5.61 -29.34 -11.02
C GLN A 95 -4.39 -30.20 -10.66
N ALA A 96 -3.30 -30.12 -11.43
CA ALA A 96 -2.04 -30.80 -11.11
C ALA A 96 -1.41 -30.19 -9.85
N GLY A 97 -1.35 -28.86 -9.75
CA GLY A 97 -0.89 -28.15 -8.55
C GLY A 97 -1.74 -28.43 -7.31
N ASP A 98 -3.05 -28.56 -7.50
CA ASP A 98 -4.00 -28.93 -6.44
C ASP A 98 -3.68 -30.32 -5.88
N ARG A 99 -3.50 -31.30 -6.77
CA ARG A 99 -3.12 -32.68 -6.42
C ARG A 99 -1.76 -32.75 -5.72
N MET A 100 -0.78 -31.95 -6.17
CA MET A 100 0.53 -31.84 -5.52
C MET A 100 0.41 -31.41 -4.04
N THR A 101 -0.62 -30.62 -3.71
CA THR A 101 -0.79 -29.99 -2.40
C THR A 101 -2.12 -30.35 -1.73
N ASP A 102 -2.65 -31.54 -2.01
CA ASP A 102 -3.97 -32.01 -1.62
C ASP A 102 -4.22 -32.06 -0.09
N THR A 103 -3.19 -32.37 0.70
CA THR A 103 -3.31 -32.46 2.16
C THR A 103 -3.22 -31.09 2.85
N PRO A 104 -3.86 -30.90 4.02
CA PRO A 104 -3.76 -29.66 4.80
C PRO A 104 -2.32 -29.22 5.10
N LYS A 105 -1.42 -30.19 5.33
CA LYS A 105 0.00 -29.92 5.62
C LYS A 105 0.77 -29.45 4.38
N LYS A 106 0.38 -29.87 3.17
CA LYS A 106 1.02 -29.43 1.92
C LYS A 106 0.44 -28.11 1.38
N ARG A 107 -0.82 -27.79 1.70
CA ARG A 107 -1.46 -26.52 1.29
C ARG A 107 -0.74 -25.27 1.77
N ILE A 108 0.11 -25.35 2.80
CA ILE A 108 0.93 -24.22 3.24
C ILE A 108 1.88 -23.75 2.12
N PHE A 109 2.35 -24.66 1.26
CA PHE A 109 3.27 -24.34 0.17
C PHE A 109 2.59 -23.71 -1.06
N ARG A 110 1.32 -23.30 -0.94
CA ARG A 110 0.59 -22.59 -2.00
C ARG A 110 0.81 -21.08 -1.92
N PHE A 111 1.98 -20.63 -2.34
CA PHE A 111 2.36 -19.22 -2.35
C PHE A 111 3.49 -18.99 -3.35
N ASN A 112 3.80 -17.73 -3.64
CA ASN A 112 4.91 -17.37 -4.50
C ASN A 112 5.86 -16.46 -3.71
N PRO A 113 7.09 -16.91 -3.38
CA PRO A 113 8.02 -16.13 -2.57
C PRO A 113 8.39 -14.78 -3.18
N GLY A 114 8.35 -14.64 -4.52
CA GLY A 114 8.59 -13.39 -5.23
C GLY A 114 7.43 -12.39 -5.19
N ILE A 115 6.18 -12.88 -5.26
CA ILE A 115 4.98 -12.03 -5.14
C ILE A 115 4.74 -11.67 -3.67
N ASP A 116 4.81 -12.65 -2.78
CA ASP A 116 4.42 -12.51 -1.37
C ASP A 116 5.51 -11.87 -0.51
N GLY A 117 6.75 -11.79 -1.02
CA GLY A 117 7.90 -11.20 -0.31
C GLY A 117 8.28 -11.92 0.98
N GLN A 118 8.01 -13.23 1.06
CA GLN A 118 8.15 -14.05 2.26
C GLN A 118 8.96 -15.32 1.97
N LEU A 119 9.90 -15.66 2.84
CA LEU A 119 10.73 -16.86 2.68
C LEU A 119 10.00 -18.15 3.06
N PHE A 120 9.11 -18.10 4.05
CA PHE A 120 8.35 -19.25 4.53
C PHE A 120 6.87 -19.12 4.12
N PRO A 121 6.13 -20.24 4.05
CA PRO A 121 4.69 -20.26 3.85
C PRO A 121 3.94 -19.29 4.76
N PRO A 122 2.94 -18.52 4.29
CA PRO A 122 2.23 -17.51 5.11
C PRO A 122 1.62 -18.05 6.42
N LYS A 123 1.33 -19.36 6.49
CA LYS A 123 0.78 -20.05 7.68
C LYS A 123 1.85 -20.73 8.54
N HIS A 124 3.13 -20.49 8.29
CA HIS A 124 4.25 -21.10 9.03
C HIS A 124 4.28 -20.60 10.49
N PRO A 125 4.64 -21.46 11.47
CA PRO A 125 4.76 -21.05 12.87
C PRO A 125 5.71 -19.86 13.13
N TYR A 126 6.69 -19.62 12.26
CA TYR A 126 7.58 -18.46 12.37
C TYR A 126 6.86 -17.10 12.28
N TYR A 127 5.69 -17.06 11.67
CA TYR A 127 4.86 -15.86 11.64
C TYR A 127 3.94 -15.73 12.87
N LYS A 128 3.87 -16.75 13.72
CA LYS A 128 3.17 -16.68 15.00
C LYS A 128 4.09 -16.06 16.05
N LEU A 129 4.16 -14.74 16.03
CA LEU A 129 4.79 -14.00 17.12
C LEU A 129 3.87 -13.99 18.35
N SER A 130 4.45 -14.14 19.54
CA SER A 130 3.76 -13.76 20.77
C SER A 130 3.38 -12.28 20.69
N ARG A 131 2.36 -11.83 21.43
CA ARG A 131 1.95 -10.40 21.43
C ARG A 131 3.13 -9.47 21.75
N GLU A 132 4.01 -9.92 22.64
CA GLU A 132 5.22 -9.21 23.04
C GLU A 132 6.25 -9.16 21.90
N ALA A 133 6.55 -10.30 21.27
CA ALA A 133 7.47 -10.36 20.14
C ALA A 133 6.96 -9.58 18.92
N ALA A 134 5.66 -9.58 18.66
CA ALA A 134 5.04 -8.74 17.63
C ALA A 134 5.18 -7.24 17.95
N GLY A 135 5.09 -6.88 19.24
CA GLY A 135 5.36 -5.52 19.71
C GLY A 135 6.80 -5.10 19.49
N GLN A 136 7.76 -5.99 19.76
CA GLN A 136 9.19 -5.76 19.54
C GLN A 136 9.52 -5.67 18.05
N VAL A 137 9.00 -6.56 17.21
CA VAL A 137 9.17 -6.50 15.74
C VAL A 137 8.58 -5.22 15.18
N LYS A 138 7.39 -4.78 15.63
CA LYS A 138 6.84 -3.48 15.20
C LYS A 138 7.72 -2.30 15.59
N LYS A 139 8.28 -2.31 16.80
CA LYS A 139 9.24 -1.28 17.25
C LYS A 139 10.53 -1.32 16.42
N ALA A 140 11.07 -2.51 16.17
CA ALA A 140 12.28 -2.72 15.39
C ALA A 140 12.09 -2.34 13.91
N VAL A 141 11.00 -2.75 13.28
CA VAL A 141 10.65 -2.35 11.91
C VAL A 141 10.46 -0.83 11.83
N LYS A 142 9.80 -0.22 12.81
CA LYS A 142 9.66 1.24 12.86
C LYS A 142 11.03 1.93 13.00
N ALA A 143 11.90 1.43 13.88
CA ALA A 143 13.24 1.96 14.06
C ALA A 143 14.10 1.78 12.80
N LEU A 144 14.04 0.60 12.16
CA LEU A 144 14.73 0.30 10.90
C LEU A 144 14.20 1.15 9.75
N GLN A 145 12.89 1.41 9.67
CA GLN A 145 12.33 2.37 8.71
C GLN A 145 12.77 3.81 8.99
N GLU A 146 13.07 4.13 10.25
CA GLU A 146 13.61 5.43 10.65
C GLU A 146 15.12 5.54 10.40
N THR A 147 15.86 4.43 10.22
CA THR A 147 17.32 4.41 10.11
C THR A 147 17.90 3.70 8.87
N ALA A 148 17.08 3.12 7.99
CA ALA A 148 17.56 2.39 6.81
C ALA A 148 18.27 3.34 5.81
N PRO A 149 19.49 3.00 5.35
CA PRO A 149 20.13 3.72 4.25
C PRO A 149 19.38 3.52 2.93
N GLU A 150 19.47 4.50 2.05
CA GLU A 150 18.69 4.60 0.81
C GLU A 150 18.99 3.44 -0.16
N PRO A 151 17.97 2.66 -0.57
CA PRO A 151 18.11 1.76 -1.70
C PRO A 151 18.06 2.56 -3.00
N ASP A 152 19.09 2.38 -3.82
CA ASP A 152 19.25 2.99 -5.14
C ASP A 152 18.24 2.39 -6.12
N THR A 153 17.07 3.03 -6.28
CA THR A 153 16.19 2.92 -7.46
C THR A 153 15.17 4.08 -7.52
N ASP A 154 15.02 4.59 -8.74
CA ASP A 154 14.22 5.70 -9.31
C ASP A 154 12.69 5.75 -8.99
N THR A 155 12.22 5.23 -7.85
CA THR A 155 10.80 5.40 -7.41
C THR A 155 10.63 5.45 -5.88
N GLY A 156 11.63 5.08 -5.09
CA GLY A 156 11.54 5.02 -3.62
C GLY A 156 11.95 6.30 -2.87
N VAL A 157 12.78 7.13 -3.50
CA VAL A 157 13.42 8.32 -2.89
C VAL A 157 12.39 9.37 -2.46
N ASP A 158 11.33 9.56 -3.25
CA ASP A 158 10.35 10.60 -3.00
C ASP A 158 9.46 10.29 -1.78
N LEU A 159 9.08 9.02 -1.59
CA LEU A 159 8.20 8.61 -0.49
C LEU A 159 8.86 8.70 0.90
N VAL A 160 10.16 8.45 1.01
CA VAL A 160 10.90 8.57 2.29
C VAL A 160 11.09 10.04 2.65
N ARG A 161 11.53 10.86 1.68
CA ARG A 161 11.61 12.33 1.81
C ARG A 161 10.26 12.90 2.22
N LEU A 162 9.19 12.55 1.51
CA LEU A 162 7.81 12.94 1.81
C LEU A 162 7.38 12.57 3.21
N ARG A 163 7.67 11.34 3.67
CA ARG A 163 7.34 10.87 5.02
C ARG A 163 8.10 11.65 6.09
N ARG A 164 9.39 11.91 5.89
CA ARG A 164 10.22 12.68 6.82
C ARG A 164 9.70 14.12 6.92
N ARG A 165 9.54 14.79 5.77
CA ARG A 165 9.07 16.17 5.73
C ARG A 165 7.67 16.32 6.30
N ARG A 166 6.78 15.39 6.02
CA ARG A 166 5.44 15.34 6.64
C ARG A 166 5.49 15.26 8.17
N LYS A 167 6.47 14.55 8.74
CA LYS A 167 6.67 14.46 10.20
C LYS A 167 7.16 15.79 10.77
N GLU A 168 8.11 16.44 10.09
CA GLU A 168 8.61 17.78 10.43
C GLU A 168 7.48 18.81 10.39
N ILE A 169 6.74 18.90 9.27
CA ILE A 169 5.57 19.77 9.10
C ILE A 169 4.54 19.53 10.20
N LYS A 170 4.26 18.28 10.56
CA LYS A 170 3.30 17.97 11.63
C LYS A 170 3.74 18.51 12.99
N GLU A 171 5.04 18.49 13.27
CA GLU A 171 5.61 19.04 14.50
C GLU A 171 5.60 20.57 14.47
N GLU A 172 6.04 21.18 13.38
CA GLU A 172 6.01 22.63 13.17
C GLU A 172 4.58 23.21 13.24
N ALA A 173 3.62 22.54 12.60
CA ALA A 173 2.21 22.94 12.57
C ALA A 173 1.53 22.92 13.95
N LYS A 174 2.13 22.32 14.98
CA LYS A 174 1.55 22.37 16.34
C LYS A 174 1.38 23.81 16.84
N ARG A 175 2.27 24.74 16.43
CA ARG A 175 2.18 26.17 16.75
C ARG A 175 0.86 26.80 16.30
N LEU A 176 0.26 26.26 15.23
CA LEU A 176 -0.98 26.77 14.65
C LEU A 176 -2.20 26.47 15.53
N THR A 177 -2.11 25.50 16.45
CA THR A 177 -3.24 25.12 17.33
C THR A 177 -3.57 26.18 18.37
N GLU A 178 -2.67 27.15 18.58
CA GLU A 178 -2.83 28.27 19.50
C GLU A 178 -3.32 29.55 18.78
N GLN A 179 -3.47 29.50 17.45
CA GLN A 179 -3.83 30.63 16.62
C GLN A 179 -5.29 30.57 16.17
N GLN A 180 -5.83 31.75 15.83
CA GLN A 180 -7.12 31.89 15.17
C GLN A 180 -6.92 32.43 13.75
N PHE A 181 -7.68 31.89 12.81
CA PHE A 181 -7.65 32.25 11.40
C PHE A 181 -8.98 32.89 11.02
N PHE A 182 -8.92 33.88 10.13
CA PHE A 182 -10.09 34.65 9.73
C PHE A 182 -10.18 34.79 8.22
N ASN A 183 -11.38 34.64 7.69
CA ASN A 183 -11.71 34.91 6.30
C ASN A 183 -12.85 35.93 6.27
N ALA A 184 -12.67 37.02 5.52
CA ALA A 184 -13.62 38.13 5.48
C ALA A 184 -15.00 37.75 4.94
N GLN A 185 -15.07 36.82 3.99
CA GLN A 185 -16.34 36.35 3.40
C GLN A 185 -17.10 35.42 4.35
N PHE A 186 -16.39 34.71 5.24
CA PHE A 186 -16.99 33.81 6.22
C PHE A 186 -17.43 34.52 7.51
N GLY A 187 -16.62 35.47 7.99
CA GLY A 187 -16.98 36.36 9.10
C GLY A 187 -16.94 35.74 10.51
N LYS A 188 -16.39 34.54 10.69
CA LYS A 188 -16.17 33.91 12.01
C LYS A 188 -14.71 33.46 12.18
N PRO A 189 -14.15 33.50 13.41
CA PRO A 189 -12.84 32.95 13.68
C PRO A 189 -12.84 31.42 13.57
N MET A 190 -11.78 30.87 13.00
CA MET A 190 -11.55 29.44 12.86
C MET A 190 -10.28 29.03 13.59
N ILE A 191 -10.26 27.82 14.14
CA ILE A 191 -9.06 27.23 14.74
C ILE A 191 -8.69 25.94 13.99
N ILE A 192 -7.44 25.50 14.11
CA ILE A 192 -7.04 24.15 13.68
C ILE A 192 -6.66 23.33 14.91
N THR A 193 -7.17 22.10 14.98
CA THR A 193 -6.84 21.18 16.09
C THR A 193 -5.70 20.24 15.70
N LYS A 194 -5.09 19.57 16.68
CA LYS A 194 -4.12 18.47 16.40
C LYS A 194 -4.73 17.39 15.50
N THR A 195 -6.04 17.14 15.63
CA THR A 195 -6.78 16.24 14.75
C THR A 195 -6.91 16.83 13.36
N GLY A 196 -7.27 18.12 13.21
CA GLY A 196 -7.34 18.80 11.92
C GLY A 196 -6.01 18.77 11.14
N ILE A 197 -4.88 19.06 11.82
CA ILE A 197 -3.54 18.92 11.25
C ILE A 197 -3.29 17.51 10.73
N LYS A 198 -3.63 16.49 11.53
CA LYS A 198 -3.45 15.08 11.15
C LYS A 198 -4.32 14.74 9.94
N GLU A 199 -5.57 15.18 9.92
CA GLU A 199 -6.49 14.91 8.81
C GLU A 199 -6.05 15.60 7.53
N TRP A 200 -5.66 16.89 7.58
CA TRP A 200 -5.09 17.62 6.45
C TRP A 200 -3.93 16.87 5.79
N LEU A 201 -2.96 16.42 6.61
CA LEU A 201 -1.79 15.69 6.13
C LEU A 201 -2.11 14.26 5.67
N ASN A 202 -3.24 13.68 6.10
CA ASN A 202 -3.69 12.33 5.72
C ASN A 202 -4.51 12.30 4.43
N GLN A 203 -5.19 13.39 4.06
CA GLN A 203 -6.06 13.39 2.89
C GLN A 203 -5.26 13.10 1.61
N PRO A 204 -5.71 12.16 0.77
CA PRO A 204 -5.13 11.97 -0.55
C PRO A 204 -5.35 13.26 -1.36
N HIS A 205 -4.33 13.64 -2.13
CA HIS A 205 -4.36 14.84 -2.96
C HIS A 205 -3.34 14.66 -4.09
N LYS A 206 -3.62 15.17 -5.28
CA LYS A 206 -2.71 15.11 -6.43
C LYS A 206 -1.36 15.78 -6.12
N HIS A 207 -1.41 17.00 -5.56
CA HIS A 207 -0.24 17.79 -5.18
C HIS A 207 0.12 17.62 -3.70
N ILE A 208 0.65 16.44 -3.31
CA ILE A 208 0.90 16.08 -1.90
C ILE A 208 1.90 17.03 -1.21
N GLU A 209 3.04 17.33 -1.87
CA GLU A 209 4.09 18.17 -1.28
C GLU A 209 3.56 19.58 -1.00
N ALA A 210 3.06 20.24 -2.05
CA ALA A 210 2.56 21.61 -1.98
C ALA A 210 1.41 21.75 -0.95
N LYS A 211 0.48 20.79 -0.92
CA LYS A 211 -0.61 20.75 0.08
C LYS A 211 -0.07 20.64 1.51
N ASN A 212 0.96 19.84 1.73
CA ASN A 212 1.53 19.65 3.07
C ASN A 212 2.29 20.90 3.52
N GLU A 213 3.11 21.51 2.65
CA GLU A 213 3.85 22.73 2.98
C GLU A 213 2.92 23.92 3.26
N MET A 214 1.86 24.07 2.44
CA MET A 214 0.82 25.09 2.60
C MET A 214 0.20 25.12 4.01
N LEU A 215 0.17 23.98 4.71
CA LEU A 215 -0.35 23.91 6.08
C LEU A 215 0.40 24.88 7.02
N LEU A 216 1.70 25.09 6.82
CA LEU A 216 2.51 25.97 7.65
C LEU A 216 2.15 27.45 7.50
N GLU A 217 1.48 27.79 6.40
CA GLU A 217 1.04 29.13 6.00
C GLU A 217 -0.50 29.23 5.95
N ILE A 218 -1.20 28.34 6.65
CA ILE A 218 -2.66 28.21 6.57
C ILE A 218 -3.42 29.51 6.87
N GLY A 219 -2.84 30.42 7.66
CA GLY A 219 -3.46 31.72 7.94
C GLY A 219 -3.65 32.57 6.70
N GLU A 220 -2.61 32.73 5.88
CA GLU A 220 -2.67 33.49 4.64
C GLU A 220 -3.57 32.79 3.60
N VAL A 221 -3.44 31.46 3.51
CA VAL A 221 -4.24 30.62 2.62
C VAL A 221 -5.74 30.79 2.91
N VAL A 222 -6.13 30.69 4.18
CA VAL A 222 -7.53 30.84 4.60
C VAL A 222 -8.01 32.28 4.42
N GLN A 223 -7.17 33.27 4.68
CA GLN A 223 -7.51 34.67 4.51
C GLN A 223 -7.86 35.01 3.05
N ASN A 224 -7.12 34.42 2.09
CA ASN A 224 -7.27 34.67 0.66
C ASN A 224 -8.24 33.71 -0.06
N ALA A 225 -8.67 32.63 0.60
CA ALA A 225 -9.58 31.66 0.00
C ALA A 225 -10.98 32.25 -0.32
N GLU A 226 -11.59 31.81 -1.41
CA GLU A 226 -12.96 32.21 -1.77
C GLU A 226 -13.97 31.36 -0.98
N TYR A 227 -14.92 31.99 -0.28
CA TYR A 227 -15.91 31.26 0.49
C TYR A 227 -17.13 30.90 -0.37
N LEU A 228 -17.34 29.60 -0.57
CA LEU A 228 -18.39 29.09 -1.46
C LEU A 228 -19.74 28.94 -0.75
N GLY A 229 -19.75 28.58 0.53
CA GLY A 229 -20.99 28.39 1.30
C GLY A 229 -20.92 27.24 2.30
N THR A 230 -22.08 26.71 2.68
CA THR A 230 -22.23 25.71 3.73
C THR A 230 -22.98 24.47 3.27
N GLY A 231 -22.85 23.38 4.04
CA GLY A 231 -23.54 22.14 3.79
C GLY A 231 -23.57 21.25 5.03
N PRO A 232 -24.32 20.15 5.04
CA PRO A 232 -24.17 19.14 6.10
C PRO A 232 -22.81 18.44 5.98
N ASP A 233 -22.14 18.16 7.11
CA ASP A 233 -20.96 17.30 7.09
C ASP A 233 -21.32 15.88 6.64
N LYS A 234 -20.46 15.30 5.79
CA LYS A 234 -20.65 13.97 5.18
C LYS A 234 -20.96 12.85 6.17
N HIS A 235 -20.41 12.89 7.38
CA HIS A 235 -20.55 11.84 8.37
C HIS A 235 -21.43 12.24 9.55
N ARG A 236 -21.64 13.54 9.76
CA ARG A 236 -22.31 14.08 10.95
C ARG A 236 -23.25 15.20 10.55
N ALA A 237 -24.51 14.86 10.26
CA ALA A 237 -25.51 15.82 9.81
C ALA A 237 -25.77 17.00 10.77
N TYR A 238 -25.41 16.88 12.06
CA TYR A 238 -25.52 17.96 13.05
C TYR A 238 -24.34 18.96 13.00
N ILE A 239 -23.31 18.69 12.20
CA ILE A 239 -22.17 19.58 11.97
C ILE A 239 -22.37 20.28 10.63
N THR A 240 -22.17 21.59 10.61
CA THR A 240 -22.18 22.36 9.37
C THR A 240 -20.77 22.39 8.78
N ALA A 241 -20.62 21.92 7.55
CA ALA A 241 -19.40 22.04 6.77
C ALA A 241 -19.40 23.38 6.01
N HIS A 242 -18.26 24.07 6.02
CA HIS A 242 -18.00 25.32 5.32
C HIS A 242 -16.92 25.08 4.29
N PHE A 243 -17.14 25.52 3.06
CA PHE A 243 -16.26 25.25 1.93
C PHE A 243 -15.58 26.51 1.45
N PHE A 244 -14.25 26.44 1.32
CA PHE A 244 -13.43 27.53 0.81
C PHE A 244 -12.62 27.01 -0.37
N GLU A 245 -12.67 27.71 -1.49
CA GLU A 245 -11.89 27.40 -2.68
C GLU A 245 -10.53 28.09 -2.64
N ILE A 246 -9.52 27.33 -3.02
CA ILE A 246 -8.15 27.80 -3.21
C ILE A 246 -7.59 27.22 -4.52
N GLU A 247 -6.49 27.78 -4.98
CA GLU A 247 -5.72 27.26 -6.10
C GLU A 247 -4.38 26.73 -5.61
N LEU A 248 -4.03 25.52 -6.05
CA LEU A 248 -2.78 24.85 -5.73
C LEU A 248 -2.18 24.26 -7.00
N GLU A 249 -1.01 24.76 -7.39
CA GLU A 249 -0.31 24.35 -8.63
C GLU A 249 -1.21 24.47 -9.89
N GLY A 250 -1.98 25.55 -10.00
CA GLY A 250 -2.87 25.80 -11.15
C GLY A 250 -4.21 25.04 -11.11
N GLU A 251 -4.46 24.26 -10.06
CA GLU A 251 -5.68 23.44 -9.92
C GLU A 251 -6.47 23.81 -8.68
N LYS A 252 -7.80 23.71 -8.76
CA LYS A 252 -8.70 24.04 -7.64
C LYS A 252 -8.67 22.96 -6.57
N SER A 253 -8.58 23.39 -5.31
CA SER A 253 -8.75 22.57 -4.12
C SER A 253 -9.71 23.25 -3.14
N TRP A 254 -10.36 22.48 -2.28
CA TRP A 254 -11.35 22.98 -1.33
C TRP A 254 -10.96 22.66 0.11
N ILE A 255 -10.83 23.71 0.92
CA ILE A 255 -10.67 23.62 2.37
C ILE A 255 -12.06 23.44 2.98
N ILE A 256 -12.15 22.53 3.95
CA ILE A 256 -13.38 22.21 4.66
C ILE A 256 -13.18 22.57 6.13
N ALA A 257 -13.98 23.52 6.63
CA ALA A 257 -14.10 23.81 8.04
C ALA A 257 -15.42 23.28 8.61
N ARG A 258 -15.43 22.85 9.86
CA ARG A 258 -16.60 22.34 10.57
C ARG A 258 -17.04 23.33 11.63
N GLU A 259 -18.30 23.74 11.57
CA GLU A 259 -18.98 24.46 12.64
C GLU A 259 -19.77 23.47 13.50
N PHE A 260 -19.44 23.44 14.78
CA PHE A 260 -20.11 22.62 15.79
C PHE A 260 -21.32 23.37 16.37
N PRO A 261 -22.27 22.66 17.04
CA PRO A 261 -23.45 23.29 17.65
C PRO A 261 -23.13 24.38 18.69
N ASP A 262 -21.92 24.41 19.24
CA ASP A 262 -21.45 25.45 20.16
C ASP A 262 -20.90 26.71 19.44
N GLY A 263 -21.04 26.78 18.10
CA GLY A 263 -20.60 27.88 17.25
C GLY A 263 -19.09 27.88 16.95
N LYS A 264 -18.33 26.90 17.47
CA LYS A 264 -16.89 26.82 17.19
C LYS A 264 -16.64 26.31 15.78
N CYS A 265 -15.81 27.03 15.04
CA CYS A 265 -15.41 26.66 13.68
C CYS A 265 -13.99 26.09 13.68
N GLN A 266 -13.82 24.90 13.09
CA GLN A 266 -12.55 24.20 13.05
C GLN A 266 -12.16 23.82 11.63
N ILE A 267 -10.96 24.21 11.18
CA ILE A 267 -10.42 23.73 9.91
C ILE A 267 -10.17 22.23 10.03
N HIS A 268 -10.83 21.45 9.19
CA HIS A 268 -10.86 20.00 9.30
C HIS A 268 -9.94 19.31 8.30
N SER A 269 -10.03 19.68 7.02
CA SER A 269 -9.37 18.99 5.92
C SER A 269 -9.30 19.83 4.64
N ILE A 270 -8.63 19.31 3.62
CA ILE A 270 -8.55 19.84 2.26
C ILE A 270 -8.78 18.68 1.25
N SER A 271 -9.39 18.96 0.10
CA SER A 271 -9.61 17.98 -0.97
C SER A 271 -9.42 18.60 -2.36
N ASP A 272 -8.91 17.83 -3.29
CA ASP A 272 -8.82 18.11 -4.74
C ASP A 272 -10.01 17.57 -5.55
N SER A 273 -10.99 16.94 -4.87
CA SER A 273 -12.14 16.32 -5.53
C SER A 273 -13.36 17.22 -5.48
N LYS A 274 -13.87 17.63 -6.65
CA LYS A 274 -15.12 18.41 -6.78
C LYS A 274 -16.32 17.75 -6.09
N LYS A 275 -16.28 16.44 -5.84
CA LYS A 275 -17.37 15.71 -5.14
C LYS A 275 -17.64 16.25 -3.74
N VAL A 276 -16.67 16.90 -3.09
CA VAL A 276 -16.91 17.51 -1.77
C VAL A 276 -17.95 18.63 -1.82
N LEU A 277 -18.12 19.25 -2.99
CA LEU A 277 -19.12 20.29 -3.22
C LEU A 277 -20.54 19.76 -3.45
N GLU A 278 -20.74 18.45 -3.60
CA GLU A 278 -22.11 17.89 -3.70
C GLU A 278 -22.93 18.15 -2.44
N ALA A 279 -22.26 18.33 -1.30
CA ALA A 279 -22.88 18.69 -0.03
C ALA A 279 -23.11 20.21 0.11
N LEU A 280 -22.62 21.03 -0.82
CA LEU A 280 -22.76 22.49 -0.76
C LEU A 280 -24.21 22.87 -1.03
N HIS A 281 -24.84 23.52 -0.06
CA HIS A 281 -26.03 24.31 -0.27
C HIS A 281 -25.59 25.75 -0.57
N GLU A 282 -25.96 26.26 -1.75
CA GLU A 282 -25.59 27.62 -2.15
C GLU A 282 -26.10 28.69 -1.17
N LYS A 283 -25.35 29.81 -1.12
CA LYS A 283 -25.54 30.99 -0.26
C LYS A 283 -27.01 31.26 0.12
N THR A 284 -27.35 31.06 1.40
CA THR A 284 -28.40 31.89 2.02
C THR A 284 -27.84 33.30 2.14
N ALA A 285 -28.17 34.17 1.19
CA ALA A 285 -27.90 35.60 1.28
C ALA A 285 -28.52 36.13 2.59
N ARG A 286 -27.68 36.49 3.58
CA ARG A 286 -28.13 37.29 4.71
C ARG A 286 -28.41 38.70 4.18
N LYS A 287 -29.70 39.08 4.20
CA LYS A 287 -30.16 40.47 4.22
C LYS A 287 -29.69 41.17 5.48
#